data_AF-A0A840BHQ8-F1
#
_entry.id   AF-A0A840BHQ8-F1
#
_cell.length_a   1.000
_cell.length_b   1.000
_cell.length_c   1.000
_cell.angle_alpha   90.00
_cell.angle_beta   90.00
_cell.angle_gamma   90.00
#
_symmetry.space_group_name_H-M   'P 1'
#
loop_
_entity.id
_entity.type
_entity.pdbx_description
1 polymer ?
#
loop_
_entity_poly.entity_id
_entity_poly.type
_entity_poly.pdbx_seq_one_letter_code
_entity_poly.pdbx_strand_id
1 'polypeptide(L)'
;MTTDTSQMLPGNRLLVRSRKFFIAALLFAIPSAALGLRLAGIWGSVSSLSGAEFLISATAFGLALIVLPLGALVCLAVALFMRVESAVVKRSPQAVGVVDRLCVAGAVLLSLLPAAWPASKAFRALVTGAITIRLPMEHTFSMASDPLAFTENIAYWLFAAAALAGLAVVYWRGRWQRFRSLPPADPPVSR
;
A
#
# COMPACT_ATOMS: atom_id res chain seq x y z
N MET A 1 20.91 29.47 5.71
CA MET A 1 20.31 29.03 6.98
C MET A 1 20.18 27.51 6.97
N THR A 2 21.26 26.80 7.26
CA THR A 2 21.31 25.34 7.35
C THR A 2 20.72 24.94 8.69
N THR A 3 19.49 24.44 8.68
CA THR A 3 18.86 23.92 9.90
C THR A 3 19.64 22.69 10.36
N ASP A 4 20.35 22.84 11.47
CA ASP A 4 21.17 21.79 12.04
C ASP A 4 20.28 20.63 12.51
N THR A 5 20.15 19.61 11.67
CA THR A 5 19.31 18.43 11.93
C THR A 5 19.71 17.68 13.19
N SER A 6 20.92 17.93 13.72
CA SER A 6 21.45 17.32 14.95
C SER A 6 20.59 17.63 16.19
N GLN A 7 19.93 18.79 16.25
CA GLN A 7 19.09 19.20 17.39
C GLN A 7 17.60 18.83 17.26
N MET A 8 17.16 18.26 16.14
CA MET A 8 15.75 17.87 15.96
C MET A 8 15.38 16.61 16.75
N LEU A 9 14.23 16.67 17.44
CA LEU A 9 13.57 15.49 18.01
C LEU A 9 13.45 14.38 16.94
N PRO A 10 13.66 13.11 17.30
CA PRO A 10 13.72 12.01 16.34
C PRO A 10 12.43 11.87 15.52
N GLY A 11 11.25 12.14 16.08
CA GLY A 11 9.99 12.15 15.33
C GLY A 11 9.92 13.25 14.25
N ASN A 12 10.54 14.41 14.48
CA ASN A 12 10.57 15.50 13.49
C ASN A 12 11.43 15.14 12.27
N ARG A 13 12.53 14.39 12.47
CA ARG A 13 13.37 13.89 11.36
C ARG A 13 12.59 12.93 10.46
N LEU A 14 11.77 12.06 11.06
CA LEU A 14 10.91 11.13 10.32
C LEU A 14 9.82 11.87 9.53
N LEU A 15 9.24 12.94 10.07
CA LEU A 15 8.28 13.79 9.34
C LEU A 15 8.92 14.45 8.10
N VAL A 16 10.15 14.96 8.22
CA VAL A 16 10.87 15.55 7.08
C VAL A 16 11.12 14.50 6.00
N ARG A 17 11.56 13.29 6.38
CA ARG A 17 11.75 12.19 5.42
C ARG A 17 10.43 11.75 4.77
N SER A 18 9.37 11.61 5.56
CA SER A 18 8.02 11.31 5.07
C SER A 18 7.57 12.31 4.00
N ARG A 19 7.75 13.62 4.25
CA ARG A 19 7.43 14.66 3.26
C ARG A 19 8.23 14.53 1.97
N LYS A 20 9.53 14.22 2.05
CA LYS A 20 10.36 14.00 0.86
C LYS A 20 9.84 12.83 0.02
N PHE A 21 9.51 11.71 0.66
CA PHE A 21 8.91 10.56 -0.03
C PHE A 21 7.52 10.86 -0.57
N PHE A 22 6.72 11.68 0.13
CA PHE A 22 5.42 12.10 -0.38
C PHE A 22 5.55 12.97 -1.64
N ILE A 23 6.51 13.90 -1.66
CA ILE A 23 6.83 14.70 -2.85
C ILE A 23 7.30 13.78 -3.98
N ALA A 24 8.19 12.81 -3.71
CA ALA A 24 8.61 11.83 -4.69
C ALA A 24 7.42 11.03 -5.25
N ALA A 25 6.47 10.61 -4.39
CA ALA A 25 5.26 9.94 -4.82
C ALA A 25 4.43 10.80 -5.78
N LEU A 26 4.29 12.10 -5.51
CA LEU A 26 3.61 13.03 -6.42
C LEU A 26 4.35 13.18 -7.76
N LEU A 27 5.68 13.25 -7.74
CA LEU A 27 6.51 13.32 -8.94
C LEU A 27 6.37 12.09 -9.85
N PHE A 28 6.08 10.92 -9.28
CA PHE A 28 5.74 9.72 -10.06
C PHE A 28 4.25 9.66 -10.44
N ALA A 29 3.36 10.08 -9.55
CA ALA A 29 1.92 9.97 -9.74
C ALA A 29 1.39 10.91 -10.84
N ILE A 30 1.88 12.15 -10.90
CA ILE A 30 1.47 13.12 -11.92
C ILE A 30 1.74 12.62 -13.34
N PRO A 31 2.97 12.20 -13.71
CA PRO A 31 3.23 11.66 -15.05
C PRO A 31 2.53 10.31 -15.26
N SER A 32 2.36 9.49 -14.22
CA SER A 32 1.57 8.25 -14.32
C SER A 32 0.12 8.53 -14.72
N ALA A 33 -0.52 9.50 -14.07
CA ALA A 33 -1.89 9.91 -14.38
C ALA A 33 -1.99 10.52 -15.79
N ALA A 34 -1.04 11.39 -16.16
CA ALA A 34 -0.98 11.97 -17.50
C ALA A 34 -0.82 10.89 -18.59
N LEU A 35 0.03 9.89 -18.35
CA LEU A 35 0.25 8.74 -19.23
C LEU A 35 -1.04 7.90 -19.37
N GLY A 36 -1.74 7.63 -18.26
CA GLY A 36 -3.00 6.91 -18.25
C GLY A 36 -4.12 7.63 -19.00
N LEU A 37 -4.23 8.95 -18.84
CA LEU A 37 -5.24 9.76 -19.54
C LEU A 37 -5.00 9.85 -21.06
N ARG A 38 -3.75 9.70 -21.51
CA ARG A 38 -3.36 9.77 -22.93
C ARG A 38 -3.01 8.40 -23.52
N LEU A 39 -3.36 7.32 -22.82
CA LEU A 39 -2.92 5.96 -23.16
C LEU A 39 -3.23 5.59 -24.61
N ALA A 40 -4.47 5.80 -25.05
CA ALA A 40 -4.91 5.46 -26.41
C ALA A 40 -4.18 6.27 -27.48
N GLY A 41 -3.98 7.58 -27.25
CA GLY A 41 -3.29 8.45 -28.19
C GLY A 41 -1.81 8.10 -28.33
N ILE A 42 -1.12 7.88 -27.20
CA ILE A 42 0.30 7.52 -27.18
C ILE A 42 0.50 6.14 -27.81
N TRP A 43 -0.37 5.17 -27.48
CA TRP A 43 -0.30 3.84 -28.08
C TRP A 43 -0.53 3.89 -29.59
N GLY A 44 -1.45 4.73 -30.07
CA GLY A 44 -1.67 4.97 -31.50
C GLY A 44 -0.37 5.37 -32.21
N SER A 45 0.34 6.38 -31.69
CA SER A 45 1.64 6.80 -32.25
C SER A 45 2.72 5.71 -32.17
N VAL A 46 2.78 4.96 -31.07
CA VAL A 46 3.74 3.85 -30.93
C VAL A 46 3.43 2.75 -31.96
N SER A 47 2.16 2.39 -32.13
CA SER A 47 1.73 1.32 -33.02
C SER A 47 1.92 1.62 -34.51
N SER A 48 2.03 2.89 -34.90
CA SER A 48 2.33 3.30 -36.28
C SER A 48 3.80 3.18 -36.67
N LEU A 49 4.71 3.00 -35.70
CA LEU A 49 6.14 2.82 -35.96
C LEU A 49 6.42 1.39 -36.45
N SER A 50 7.53 1.21 -37.17
CA SER A 50 7.96 -0.11 -37.66
C SER A 50 9.39 -0.45 -37.26
N GLY A 51 9.69 -1.73 -37.08
CA GLY A 51 11.06 -2.22 -36.84
C GLY A 51 11.64 -1.83 -35.47
N ALA A 52 12.86 -1.30 -35.46
CA ALA A 52 13.60 -1.00 -34.23
C ALA A 52 12.98 0.16 -33.42
N GLU A 53 12.47 1.19 -34.08
CA GLU A 53 11.82 2.35 -33.43
C GLU A 53 10.57 1.93 -32.66
N PHE A 54 9.79 1.00 -33.21
CA PHE A 54 8.65 0.39 -32.54
C PHE A 54 9.09 -0.36 -31.28
N LEU A 55 10.10 -1.24 -31.38
CA LEU A 55 10.58 -2.03 -30.24
C LEU A 55 11.04 -1.15 -29.08
N ILE A 56 11.84 -0.12 -29.36
CA ILE A 56 12.35 0.81 -28.34
C ILE A 56 11.18 1.58 -27.72
N SER A 57 10.29 2.14 -28.55
CA SER A 57 9.17 2.96 -28.07
C SER A 57 8.16 2.15 -27.27
N ALA A 58 7.81 0.95 -27.72
CA ALA A 58 6.91 0.04 -27.02
C ALA A 58 7.51 -0.43 -25.68
N THR A 59 8.81 -0.73 -25.66
CA THR A 59 9.51 -1.12 -24.42
C THR A 59 9.56 0.05 -23.44
N ALA A 60 9.94 1.25 -23.89
CA ALA A 60 9.98 2.44 -23.06
C ALA A 60 8.60 2.81 -22.52
N PHE A 61 7.56 2.70 -23.35
CA PHE A 61 6.17 2.93 -22.95
C PHE A 61 5.69 1.91 -21.91
N GLY A 62 5.94 0.61 -22.14
CA GLY A 62 5.62 -0.44 -21.17
C GLY A 62 6.35 -0.25 -19.86
N LEU A 63 7.63 0.11 -19.90
CA LEU A 63 8.43 0.39 -18.72
C LEU A 63 7.90 1.62 -17.96
N ALA A 64 7.50 2.68 -18.65
CA ALA A 64 6.88 3.85 -18.02
C ALA A 64 5.55 3.49 -17.35
N LEU A 65 4.72 2.64 -17.97
CA LEU A 65 3.46 2.16 -17.40
C LEU A 65 3.64 1.31 -16.13
N ILE A 66 4.80 0.70 -15.94
CA ILE A 66 5.10 -0.09 -14.74
C ILE A 66 5.78 0.80 -13.69
N VAL A 67 6.88 1.46 -14.06
CA VAL A 67 7.77 2.16 -13.13
C VAL A 67 7.09 3.36 -12.50
N LEU A 68 6.31 4.14 -13.26
CA LEU A 68 5.66 5.34 -12.73
C LEU A 68 4.63 5.02 -11.63
N PRO A 69 3.59 4.18 -11.87
CA PRO A 69 2.63 3.87 -10.82
C PRO A 69 3.27 3.09 -9.67
N LEU A 70 4.20 2.17 -9.95
CA LEU A 70 4.86 1.41 -8.89
C LEU A 70 5.74 2.32 -8.01
N GLY A 71 6.50 3.23 -8.62
CA GLY A 71 7.30 4.23 -7.92
C GLY A 71 6.43 5.14 -7.04
N ALA A 72 5.30 5.59 -7.57
CA ALA A 72 4.32 6.38 -6.81
C ALA A 72 3.81 5.61 -5.59
N LEU A 73 3.40 4.35 -5.76
CA LEU A 73 2.89 3.50 -4.68
C LEU A 73 3.94 3.23 -3.60
N VAL A 74 5.17 2.88 -4.00
CA VAL A 74 6.27 2.61 -3.07
C VAL A 74 6.62 3.86 -2.28
N CYS A 75 6.82 5.00 -2.94
CA CYS A 75 7.12 6.26 -2.26
C CYS A 75 5.98 6.69 -1.32
N LEU A 76 4.72 6.51 -1.73
CA LEU A 76 3.57 6.84 -0.90
C LEU A 76 3.48 5.93 0.33
N ALA A 77 3.69 4.63 0.16
CA ALA A 77 3.72 3.68 1.27
C ALA A 77 4.84 4.02 2.26
N VAL A 78 6.06 4.30 1.77
CA VAL A 78 7.18 4.71 2.63
C VAL A 78 6.87 6.02 3.36
N ALA A 79 6.31 7.02 2.66
CA ALA A 79 5.91 8.28 3.26
C ALA A 79 4.88 8.07 4.39
N LEU A 80 3.89 7.21 4.14
CA LEU A 80 2.84 6.87 5.09
C LEU A 80 3.41 6.19 6.34
N PHE A 81 4.18 5.11 6.18
CA PHE A 81 4.74 4.37 7.31
C PHE A 81 5.77 5.17 8.10
N MET A 82 6.58 6.03 7.45
CA MET A 82 7.46 6.97 8.16
C MET A 82 6.66 7.98 8.98
N ARG A 83 5.51 8.42 8.48
CA ARG A 83 4.61 9.31 9.23
C ARG A 83 4.00 8.62 10.43
N VAL A 84 3.55 7.37 10.29
CA VAL A 84 3.07 6.55 11.41
C VAL A 84 4.18 6.35 12.45
N GLU A 85 5.41 6.03 12.03
CA GLU A 85 6.56 5.93 12.96
C GLU A 85 6.82 7.23 13.69
N SER A 86 6.71 8.37 13.01
CA SER A 86 6.90 9.68 13.65
C SER A 86 5.91 9.94 14.79
N ALA A 87 4.73 9.32 14.75
CA ALA A 87 3.72 9.45 15.78
C ALA A 87 4.01 8.57 17.02
N VAL A 88 4.81 7.51 16.88
CA VAL A 88 5.21 6.59 17.97
C VAL A 88 6.45 7.09 18.71
N VAL A 89 7.16 8.07 18.16
CA VAL A 89 8.42 8.61 18.69
C VAL A 89 8.20 10.03 19.25
N LYS A 90 8.98 10.41 20.28
CA LYS A 90 8.91 11.76 20.86
C LYS A 90 9.07 12.83 19.76
N ARG A 91 8.09 13.72 19.69
CA ARG A 91 7.98 14.82 18.71
C ARG A 91 7.37 16.06 19.36
N SER A 92 7.42 17.19 18.66
CA SER A 92 6.79 18.43 19.14
C SER A 92 5.27 18.25 19.32
N PRO A 93 4.67 18.73 20.44
CA PRO A 93 3.24 18.57 20.74
C PRO A 93 2.30 19.15 19.67
N GLN A 94 2.73 20.20 18.99
CA GLN A 94 1.95 20.92 17.98
C GLN A 94 1.67 20.11 16.69
N ALA A 95 2.28 18.93 16.54
CA ALA A 95 2.20 18.13 15.32
C ALA A 95 1.14 17.02 15.33
N VAL A 96 0.46 16.77 16.46
CA VAL A 96 -0.55 15.68 16.58
C VAL A 96 -1.92 16.18 16.12
N GLY A 97 -2.22 16.03 14.83
CA GLY A 97 -3.49 16.47 14.23
C GLY A 97 -4.33 15.34 13.61
N VAL A 98 -5.49 15.72 13.06
CA VAL A 98 -6.42 14.83 12.32
C VAL A 98 -5.70 14.07 11.20
N VAL A 99 -4.76 14.72 10.51
CA VAL A 99 -3.99 14.11 9.41
C VAL A 99 -3.22 12.88 9.85
N ASP A 100 -2.67 12.87 11.06
CA ASP A 100 -1.93 11.70 11.54
C ASP A 100 -2.85 10.54 11.90
N ARG A 101 -4.05 10.82 12.42
CA ARG A 101 -5.07 9.78 12.64
C ARG A 101 -5.51 9.16 11.32
N LEU A 102 -5.72 9.99 10.29
CA LEU A 102 -6.03 9.51 8.93
C LEU A 102 -4.89 8.68 8.34
N CYS A 103 -3.63 9.10 8.53
CA CYS A 103 -2.48 8.33 8.09
C CYS A 103 -2.35 6.98 8.81
N VAL A 104 -2.60 6.95 10.13
CA VAL A 104 -2.60 5.70 10.89
C VAL A 104 -3.73 4.79 10.42
N ALA A 105 -4.95 5.31 10.28
CA ALA A 105 -6.09 4.54 9.77
C ALA A 105 -5.81 3.99 8.36
N GLY A 106 -5.29 4.84 7.46
CA GLY A 106 -4.90 4.45 6.11
C GLY A 106 -3.83 3.37 6.10
N ALA A 107 -2.82 3.45 6.98
CA ALA A 107 -1.78 2.44 7.08
C ALA A 107 -2.31 1.10 7.63
N VAL A 108 -3.25 1.13 8.58
CA VAL A 108 -3.93 -0.07 9.08
C VAL A 108 -4.69 -0.75 7.94
N LEU A 109 -5.50 0.00 7.19
CA LEU A 109 -6.23 -0.53 6.04
C LEU A 109 -5.28 -1.08 4.97
N LEU A 110 -4.20 -0.35 4.66
CA LEU A 110 -3.20 -0.77 3.69
C LEU A 110 -2.52 -2.09 4.10
N SER A 111 -2.25 -2.28 5.39
CA SER A 111 -1.66 -3.52 5.91
C SER A 111 -2.59 -4.73 5.85
N LEU A 112 -3.91 -4.52 5.74
CA LEU A 112 -4.92 -5.58 5.62
C LEU A 112 -5.26 -5.93 4.16
N LEU A 113 -4.86 -5.12 3.19
CA LEU A 113 -5.08 -5.39 1.76
C LEU A 113 -4.61 -6.78 1.32
N PRO A 114 -3.42 -7.27 1.71
CA PRO A 114 -2.98 -8.60 1.33
C PRO A 114 -3.91 -9.71 1.83
N ALA A 115 -4.56 -9.52 2.98
CA ALA A 115 -5.54 -10.46 3.53
C ALA A 115 -6.92 -10.34 2.86
N ALA A 116 -7.26 -9.16 2.32
CA ALA A 116 -8.53 -8.94 1.64
C ALA A 116 -8.66 -9.74 0.34
N TRP A 117 -7.57 -9.94 -0.40
CA TRP A 117 -7.57 -10.75 -1.63
C TRP A 117 -8.01 -12.21 -1.40
N PRO A 118 -7.35 -13.01 -0.54
CA PRO A 118 -7.78 -14.39 -0.28
C PRO A 118 -9.17 -14.44 0.38
N ALA A 119 -9.51 -13.49 1.25
CA ALA A 119 -10.86 -13.39 1.82
C ALA A 119 -11.93 -13.18 0.73
N SER A 120 -11.65 -12.36 -0.29
CA SER A 120 -12.57 -12.14 -1.41
C SER A 120 -12.79 -13.40 -2.25
N LYS A 121 -11.77 -14.26 -2.39
CA LYS A 121 -11.89 -15.55 -3.09
C LYS A 121 -12.81 -16.50 -2.33
N ALA A 122 -12.60 -16.64 -1.03
CA ALA A 122 -13.46 -17.45 -0.17
C ALA A 122 -14.91 -16.92 -0.16
N PHE A 123 -15.09 -15.61 0.01
CA PHE A 123 -16.41 -14.99 0.02
C PHE A 123 -17.15 -15.19 -1.31
N ARG A 124 -16.46 -14.96 -2.44
CA ARG A 124 -17.05 -15.19 -3.76
C ARG A 124 -17.46 -16.65 -3.94
N ALA A 125 -16.60 -17.60 -3.54
CA ALA A 125 -16.90 -19.03 -3.62
C ALA A 125 -18.13 -19.44 -2.80
N LEU A 126 -18.30 -18.87 -1.60
CA LEU A 126 -19.47 -19.10 -0.77
C LEU A 126 -20.76 -18.58 -1.43
N VAL A 127 -20.70 -17.41 -2.07
CA VAL A 127 -21.85 -16.82 -2.76
C VAL A 127 -22.19 -17.57 -4.05
N THR A 128 -21.19 -18.00 -4.83
CA THR A 128 -21.41 -18.69 -6.11
C THR A 128 -21.60 -20.20 -5.97
N GLY A 129 -21.29 -20.78 -4.82
CA GLY A 129 -21.31 -22.25 -4.61
C GLY A 129 -20.25 -23.00 -5.43
N ALA A 130 -19.26 -22.27 -5.97
CA ALA A 130 -18.19 -22.83 -6.78
C ALA A 130 -16.92 -22.00 -6.68
N ILE A 131 -15.76 -22.68 -6.69
CA ILE A 131 -14.45 -22.05 -6.69
C ILE A 131 -13.64 -22.51 -7.90
N THR A 132 -13.10 -21.54 -8.64
CA THR A 132 -12.26 -21.79 -9.81
C THR A 132 -10.81 -21.46 -9.50
N ILE A 133 -9.94 -22.43 -9.73
CA ILE A 133 -8.49 -22.33 -9.48
C ILE A 133 -7.77 -22.40 -10.82
N ARG A 134 -6.98 -21.37 -11.11
CA ARG A 134 -6.13 -21.28 -12.30
C ARG A 134 -4.73 -21.79 -11.95
N LEU A 135 -4.55 -23.10 -11.94
CA LEU A 135 -3.26 -23.75 -12.19
C LEU A 135 -3.30 -24.28 -13.66
N PRO A 136 -2.31 -24.99 -14.26
CA PRO A 136 -2.11 -24.97 -15.71
C PRO A 136 -3.32 -25.42 -16.57
N MET A 137 -4.31 -26.08 -15.98
CA MET A 137 -5.69 -26.16 -16.48
C MET A 137 -6.67 -25.56 -15.46
N GLU A 138 -7.72 -24.87 -15.93
CA GLU A 138 -8.72 -24.25 -15.07
C GLU A 138 -9.64 -25.33 -14.47
N HIS A 139 -9.54 -25.56 -13.16
CA HIS A 139 -10.39 -26.50 -12.43
C HIS A 139 -11.44 -25.75 -11.61
N THR A 140 -12.70 -26.16 -11.73
CA THR A 140 -13.82 -25.59 -10.96
C THR A 140 -14.37 -26.65 -10.02
N PHE A 141 -14.34 -26.37 -8.72
CA PHE A 141 -14.92 -27.23 -7.68
C PHE A 141 -16.25 -26.62 -7.25
N SER A 142 -17.34 -27.35 -7.45
CA SER A 142 -18.68 -26.94 -7.01
C SER A 142 -19.08 -27.68 -5.74
N MET A 143 -19.79 -27.00 -4.86
CA MET A 143 -20.39 -27.60 -3.66
C MET A 143 -21.33 -28.75 -3.99
N ALA A 144 -21.97 -28.73 -5.16
CA ALA A 144 -22.92 -29.76 -5.58
C ALA A 144 -22.24 -31.04 -6.09
N SER A 145 -21.08 -30.91 -6.76
CA SER A 145 -20.38 -32.04 -7.39
C SER A 145 -19.28 -32.64 -6.50
N ASP A 146 -18.56 -31.79 -5.78
CA ASP A 146 -17.43 -32.17 -4.93
C ASP A 146 -17.37 -31.28 -3.68
N PRO A 147 -18.21 -31.59 -2.66
CA PRO A 147 -18.32 -30.76 -1.46
C PRO A 147 -17.05 -30.77 -0.61
N LEU A 148 -16.28 -31.86 -0.64
CA LEU A 148 -15.06 -31.98 0.14
C LEU A 148 -13.97 -31.07 -0.44
N ALA A 149 -13.70 -31.16 -1.75
CA ALA A 149 -12.72 -30.29 -2.39
C ALA A 149 -13.13 -28.81 -2.31
N PHE A 150 -14.43 -28.50 -2.44
CA PHE A 150 -14.94 -27.13 -2.29
C PHE A 150 -14.66 -26.57 -0.89
N THR A 151 -14.97 -27.32 0.17
CA THR A 151 -14.77 -26.87 1.56
C THR A 151 -13.29 -26.78 1.93
N GLU A 152 -12.44 -27.70 1.48
CA GLU A 152 -10.99 -27.64 1.66
C GLU A 152 -10.40 -26.36 1.04
N ASN A 153 -10.81 -26.03 -0.18
CA ASN A 153 -10.35 -24.82 -0.86
C ASN A 153 -10.82 -23.53 -0.17
N ILE A 154 -12.06 -23.48 0.33
CA ILE A 154 -12.53 -22.34 1.14
C ILE A 154 -11.69 -22.22 2.41
N ALA A 155 -11.45 -23.33 3.11
CA ALA A 155 -10.65 -23.34 4.32
C ALA A 155 -9.23 -22.81 4.03
N TYR A 156 -8.58 -23.26 2.96
CA TYR A 156 -7.28 -22.76 2.53
C TYR A 156 -7.25 -21.23 2.35
N TRP A 157 -8.22 -20.67 1.61
CA TRP A 157 -8.27 -19.22 1.38
C TRP A 157 -8.56 -18.44 2.67
N LEU A 158 -9.40 -18.97 3.55
CA LEU A 158 -9.66 -18.36 4.86
C LEU A 158 -8.44 -18.42 5.78
N PHE A 159 -7.72 -19.55 5.81
CA PHE A 159 -6.46 -19.68 6.55
C PHE A 159 -5.40 -18.70 6.03
N ALA A 160 -5.25 -18.58 4.71
CA ALA A 160 -4.34 -17.62 4.11
C ALA A 160 -4.70 -16.17 4.49
N ALA A 161 -6.00 -15.81 4.44
CA ALA A 161 -6.48 -14.51 4.87
C ALA A 161 -6.20 -14.25 6.37
N ALA A 162 -6.50 -15.23 7.22
CA ALA A 162 -6.28 -15.14 8.66
C ALA A 162 -4.79 -15.01 9.02
N ALA A 163 -3.92 -15.77 8.35
CA ALA A 163 -2.47 -15.68 8.56
C ALA A 163 -1.94 -14.28 8.22
N LEU A 164 -2.33 -13.73 7.06
CA LEU A 164 -1.91 -12.40 6.63
C LEU A 164 -2.49 -11.29 7.52
N ALA A 165 -3.76 -11.39 7.89
CA ALA A 165 -4.37 -10.45 8.83
C ALA A 165 -3.70 -10.54 10.22
N GLY A 166 -3.36 -11.74 10.68
CA GLY A 166 -2.64 -11.98 11.93
C GLY A 166 -1.30 -11.26 11.98
N LEU A 167 -0.52 -11.30 10.90
CA LEU A 167 0.75 -10.55 10.80
C LEU A 167 0.53 -9.04 10.95
N ALA A 168 -0.49 -8.49 10.29
CA ALA A 168 -0.84 -7.09 10.43
C ALA A 168 -1.25 -6.75 11.87
N VAL A 169 -2.05 -7.60 12.52
CA VAL A 169 -2.48 -7.42 13.91
C VAL A 169 -1.31 -7.43 14.88
N VAL A 170 -0.38 -8.39 14.75
CA VAL A 170 0.82 -8.48 15.60
C VAL A 170 1.67 -7.21 15.45
N TYR A 171 1.87 -6.76 14.22
CA TYR A 171 2.59 -5.52 13.91
C TYR A 171 1.95 -4.29 14.59
N TRP A 172 0.62 -4.12 14.46
CA TRP A 172 -0.08 -2.98 15.03
C TRP A 172 -0.22 -3.04 16.55
N ARG A 173 -0.36 -4.23 17.13
CA ARG A 173 -0.44 -4.42 18.58
C ARG A 173 0.80 -3.89 19.29
N GLY A 174 1.99 -4.20 18.79
CA GLY A 174 3.25 -3.69 19.34
C GLY A 174 3.37 -2.16 19.24
N ARG A 175 2.87 -1.58 18.14
CA ARG A 175 2.81 -0.12 17.94
C ARG A 175 1.84 0.56 18.90
N TRP A 176 0.64 0.02 19.09
CA TRP A 176 -0.36 0.59 20.00
C TRP A 176 0.07 0.55 21.47
N GLN A 177 0.79 -0.49 21.89
CA GLN A 177 1.40 -0.52 23.22
C GLN A 177 2.38 0.64 23.40
N ARG A 178 3.23 0.90 22.40
CA ARG A 178 4.17 2.04 22.41
C ARG A 178 3.45 3.39 22.42
N PHE A 179 2.36 3.53 21.67
CA PHE A 179 1.54 4.75 21.68
C PHE A 179 0.98 5.05 23.08
N ARG A 180 0.52 4.02 23.80
CA ARG A 180 -0.03 4.17 25.15
C ARG A 180 1.03 4.47 26.21
N SER A 181 2.25 4.00 26.03
CA SER A 181 3.36 4.21 26.97
C SER A 181 4.04 5.58 26.87
N LEU A 182 3.71 6.37 25.84
CA LEU A 182 4.26 7.73 25.73
C LEU A 182 3.67 8.60 26.84
N PRO A 183 4.51 9.34 27.61
CA PRO A 183 4.00 10.27 28.60
C PRO A 183 3.09 11.31 27.94
N PRO A 184 2.04 11.78 28.63
CA PRO A 184 1.19 12.85 28.12
C PRO A 184 2.07 14.05 27.76
N ALA A 185 1.75 14.71 26.64
CA ALA A 185 2.51 15.87 26.21
C ALA A 185 2.50 16.92 27.33
N ASP A 186 3.68 17.36 27.76
CA ASP A 186 3.81 18.41 28.76
C ASP A 186 2.96 19.62 28.33
N PRO A 187 2.18 20.22 29.25
CA PRO A 187 1.40 21.40 28.92
C PRO A 187 2.32 22.50 28.38
N PRO A 188 1.86 23.32 27.42
CA PRO A 188 2.67 24.41 26.91
C PRO A 188 3.06 25.31 28.08
N VAL A 189 4.37 25.46 28.30
CA VAL A 189 4.91 26.43 29.25
C VAL A 189 4.46 27.80 28.76
N SER A 190 3.47 28.39 29.44
CA SER A 190 3.05 29.76 29.22
C SER A 190 4.26 30.67 29.43
N ARG A 191 4.74 31.30 28.35
CA ARG A 191 5.64 32.45 28.41
C ARG A 191 4.84 33.71 28.15
#